data_AF-A0A2V8LUJ3-F1
#
_entry.id   AF-A0A2V8LUJ3-F1
#
_cell.length_a   1.000
_cell.length_b   1.000
_cell.length_c   1.000
_cell.angle_alpha   90.00
_cell.angle_beta   90.00
_cell.angle_gamma   90.00
#
_symmetry.space_group_name_H-M   'P 1'
#
loop_
_entity.id
_entity.type
_entity.pdbx_description
1 polymer ?
#
loop_
_entity_poly.entity_id
_entity_poly.type
_entity_poly.pdbx_seq_one_letter_code
_entity_poly.pdbx_strand_id
1 'polypeptide(L)'
;SAASFVSNLETTAEIALSNSERAALVAELSPNPADPSLRADVLMKIAENQLLQQREFNRAFVLMQFFGYLRRNPDAAPDGNFAGFNFWLGKLNQFNGNYINAEMVKAFINSNEYRRRSGQ
;
A
#
# COMPACT_ATOMS: atom_id res chain seq x y z
N SER A 1 -4.99 15.18 21.28
CA SER A 1 -4.82 14.20 22.39
C SER A 1 -4.28 12.90 21.83
N ALA A 2 -3.88 11.95 22.68
CA ALA A 2 -3.44 10.62 22.24
C ALA A 2 -4.53 9.89 21.42
N ALA A 3 -5.79 9.94 21.88
CA ALA A 3 -6.93 9.36 21.18
C ALA A 3 -7.16 9.93 19.77
N SER A 4 -7.07 11.26 19.60
CA SER A 4 -7.20 11.87 18.27
C SER A 4 -6.04 11.50 17.34
N PHE A 5 -4.82 11.38 17.87
CA PHE A 5 -3.67 10.95 17.08
C PHE A 5 -3.85 9.53 16.54
N VAL A 6 -4.19 8.57 17.41
CA VAL A 6 -4.47 7.18 16.99
C VAL A 6 -5.62 7.11 15.99
N SER A 7 -6.72 7.84 16.23
CA SER A 7 -7.87 7.85 15.30
C SER A 7 -7.54 8.43 13.92
N ASN A 8 -6.66 9.44 13.88
CA ASN A 8 -6.18 9.99 12.61
C ASN A 8 -5.34 8.97 11.84
N LEU A 9 -4.51 8.19 12.54
CA LEU A 9 -3.73 7.12 11.92
C LEU A 9 -4.61 6.00 11.41
N GLU A 10 -5.62 5.55 12.17
CA GLU A 10 -6.62 4.57 11.71
C GLU A 10 -7.34 5.05 10.44
N THR A 11 -7.81 6.30 10.44
CA THR A 11 -8.47 6.91 9.28
C THR A 11 -7.54 6.98 8.07
N THR A 12 -6.30 7.40 8.28
CA THR A 12 -5.30 7.55 7.19
C THR A 12 -4.89 6.20 6.61
N ALA A 13 -4.73 5.20 7.48
CA ALA A 13 -4.40 3.83 7.08
C ALA A 13 -5.61 3.08 6.52
N GLU A 14 -6.83 3.62 6.67
CA GLU A 14 -8.10 2.98 6.33
C GLU A 14 -8.22 1.58 6.94
N ILE A 15 -7.77 1.43 8.19
CA ILE A 15 -7.91 0.21 9.00
C ILE A 15 -8.74 0.49 10.25
N ALA A 16 -9.36 -0.55 10.79
CA ALA A 16 -10.05 -0.50 12.08
C ALA A 16 -9.32 -1.41 13.06
N LEU A 17 -8.67 -0.83 14.08
CA LEU A 17 -8.04 -1.61 15.13
C LEU A 17 -9.12 -2.21 16.05
N SER A 18 -8.81 -3.32 16.70
CA SER A 18 -9.67 -3.80 17.78
C SER A 18 -9.71 -2.79 18.93
N ASN A 19 -10.78 -2.82 19.73
CA ASN A 19 -10.93 -1.93 20.88
C ASN A 19 -9.74 -2.04 21.86
N SER A 20 -9.18 -3.24 22.04
CA SER A 20 -8.04 -3.49 22.92
C SER A 20 -6.73 -2.93 22.35
N GLU A 21 -6.45 -3.13 21.06
CA GLU A 21 -5.26 -2.58 20.40
C GLU A 21 -5.28 -1.05 20.44
N ARG A 22 -6.44 -0.46 20.08
CA ARG A 22 -6.62 0.98 20.10
C ARG A 22 -6.41 1.54 21.52
N ALA A 23 -7.01 0.90 22.53
CA ALA A 23 -6.84 1.33 23.92
C ALA A 23 -5.36 1.26 24.37
N ALA A 24 -4.63 0.22 23.97
CA ALA A 24 -3.21 0.07 24.29
C ALA A 24 -2.37 1.19 23.66
N LEU A 25 -2.55 1.49 22.37
CA LEU A 25 -1.82 2.57 21.69
C LEU A 25 -2.16 3.96 22.26
N VAL A 26 -3.41 4.19 22.64
CA VAL A 26 -3.82 5.43 23.31
C VAL A 26 -3.17 5.54 24.68
N ALA A 27 -3.18 4.46 25.48
CA ALA A 27 -2.55 4.44 26.79
C ALA A 27 -1.04 4.68 26.70
N GLU A 28 -0.37 4.12 25.69
CA GLU A 28 1.06 4.31 25.43
C GLU A 28 1.42 5.77 25.14
N LEU A 29 0.61 6.47 24.33
CA LEU A 29 0.86 7.89 23.97
C LEU A 29 0.30 8.88 25.01
N SER A 30 -0.54 8.44 25.93
CA SER A 30 -1.20 9.32 26.91
C SER A 30 -0.27 10.07 27.87
N PRO A 31 0.90 9.54 28.31
CA PRO A 31 1.80 10.26 29.23
C PRO A 31 2.31 11.58 28.68
N ASN A 32 2.62 11.63 27.38
CA ASN A 32 3.01 12.86 26.70
C ASN A 32 2.61 12.81 25.21
N PRO A 33 1.37 13.22 24.86
CA PRO A 33 0.88 13.10 23.49
C PRO A 33 1.61 13.96 22.45
N ALA A 34 2.50 14.87 22.89
CA ALA A 34 3.34 15.69 22.03
C ALA A 34 4.76 15.13 21.85
N ASP A 35 5.13 14.07 22.58
CA ASP A 35 6.44 13.44 22.49
C ASP A 35 6.67 12.84 21.09
N PRO A 36 7.71 13.26 20.36
CA PRO A 36 8.03 12.70 19.06
C PRO A 36 8.32 11.19 19.08
N SER A 37 8.95 10.69 20.14
CA SER A 37 9.38 9.28 20.24
C SER A 37 8.16 8.38 20.42
N LEU A 38 7.25 8.73 21.36
CA LEU A 38 6.01 7.99 21.57
C LEU A 38 5.12 8.00 20.31
N ARG A 39 5.09 9.12 19.57
CA ARG A 39 4.36 9.19 18.30
C ARG A 39 4.96 8.30 17.23
N ALA A 40 6.29 8.26 17.14
CA ALA A 40 6.99 7.39 16.20
C ALA A 40 6.72 5.91 16.52
N ASP A 41 6.75 5.52 17.78
CA ASP A 41 6.48 4.15 18.21
C ASP A 41 5.03 3.73 17.90
N VAL A 42 4.04 4.57 18.21
CA VAL A 42 2.63 4.31 17.87
C VAL A 42 2.42 4.25 16.35
N LEU A 43 3.06 5.15 15.59
CA LEU A 43 3.00 5.12 14.13
C LEU A 43 3.58 3.83 13.57
N MET A 44 4.75 3.40 14.07
CA MET A 44 5.41 2.17 13.65
C MET A 44 4.53 0.95 13.90
N LYS A 45 3.93 0.84 15.08
CA LYS A 45 3.01 -0.27 15.42
C LYS A 45 1.79 -0.34 14.50
N ILE A 46 1.25 0.81 14.08
CA ILE A 46 0.16 0.86 13.10
C ILE A 46 0.67 0.52 11.69
N ALA A 47 1.84 1.03 11.31
CA ALA A 47 2.46 0.76 10.01
C ALA A 47 2.79 -0.74 9.82
N GLU A 48 3.15 -1.43 10.91
CA GLU A 48 3.44 -2.86 10.95
C GLU A 48 2.19 -3.72 11.15
N ASN A 49 1.01 -3.11 11.36
CA ASN A 49 -0.22 -3.86 11.62
C ASN A 49 -0.60 -4.74 10.42
N GLN A 50 -0.98 -5.99 10.71
CA GLN A 50 -1.30 -6.98 9.68
C GLN A 50 -2.48 -6.57 8.80
N LEU A 51 -3.48 -5.85 9.33
CA LEU A 51 -4.61 -5.34 8.54
C LEU A 51 -4.12 -4.36 7.47
N LEU A 52 -3.19 -3.47 7.82
CA LEU A 52 -2.60 -2.54 6.86
C LEU A 52 -1.78 -3.28 5.81
N GLN A 53 -0.97 -4.27 6.22
CA GLN A 53 -0.20 -5.10 5.30
C GLN A 53 -1.13 -5.80 4.28
N GLN A 54 -2.22 -6.42 4.75
CA GLN A 54 -3.19 -7.09 3.88
C GLN A 54 -3.85 -6.11 2.90
N ARG A 55 -4.19 -4.91 3.36
CA ARG A 55 -4.82 -3.85 2.56
C ARG A 55 -3.90 -3.33 1.45
N GLU A 56 -2.62 -3.14 1.76
CA GLU A 56 -1.64 -2.56 0.85
C GLU A 56 -0.96 -3.60 -0.06
N PHE A 57 -1.05 -4.89 0.28
CA PHE A 57 -0.33 -5.96 -0.42
C PHE A 57 -0.56 -5.94 -1.93
N ASN A 58 -1.83 -5.88 -2.38
CA ASN A 58 -2.15 -5.87 -3.81
C ASN A 58 -1.61 -4.61 -4.50
N ARG A 59 -1.67 -3.45 -3.84
CA ARG A 59 -1.12 -2.18 -4.39
C ARG A 59 0.39 -2.29 -4.55
N ALA A 60 1.08 -2.77 -3.53
CA ALA A 60 2.52 -2.98 -3.54
C ALA A 60 2.93 -4.03 -4.60
N PHE A 61 2.16 -5.10 -4.75
CA PHE A 61 2.38 -6.12 -5.76
C PHE A 61 2.28 -5.56 -7.18
N VAL A 62 1.25 -4.74 -7.45
CA VAL A 62 1.11 -4.03 -8.74
C VAL A 62 2.30 -3.10 -8.98
N LEU A 63 2.67 -2.30 -7.98
CA LEU A 63 3.79 -1.37 -8.06
C LEU A 63 5.10 -2.09 -8.41
N MET A 64 5.34 -3.25 -7.80
CA MET A 64 6.51 -4.07 -8.09
C MET A 64 6.57 -4.51 -9.56
N GLN A 65 5.42 -4.74 -10.22
CA GLN A 65 5.42 -5.06 -11.66
C GLN A 65 5.91 -3.88 -12.53
N PHE A 66 5.52 -2.65 -12.18
CA PHE A 66 6.01 -1.44 -12.86
C PHE A 66 7.51 -1.26 -12.67
N PHE A 67 8.02 -1.46 -11.47
CA PHE A 67 9.46 -1.36 -11.20
C PHE A 67 10.26 -2.49 -11.85
N GLY A 68 9.83 -3.73 -11.71
CA GLY A 68 10.55 -4.91 -12.19
C GLY A 68 10.55 -5.01 -13.71
N TYR A 69 9.39 -4.87 -14.35
CA TYR A 69 9.28 -5.01 -15.80
C TYR A 69 9.50 -3.68 -16.52
N LEU A 70 8.82 -2.61 -16.11
CA LEU A 70 8.84 -1.35 -16.88
C LEU A 70 9.92 -0.36 -16.44
N ARG A 71 10.58 -0.60 -15.30
CA ARG A 71 11.62 0.25 -14.71
C ARG A 71 11.20 1.72 -14.57
N ARG A 72 9.93 1.96 -14.19
CA ARG A 72 9.39 3.30 -14.02
C ARG A 72 8.34 3.37 -12.92
N ASN A 73 8.09 4.58 -12.42
CA ASN A 73 6.89 4.85 -11.63
C ASN A 73 5.64 4.72 -12.51
N PRO A 74 4.48 4.33 -11.94
CA PRO A 74 3.29 4.12 -12.74
C PRO A 74 2.76 5.39 -13.43
N ASP A 75 3.03 6.56 -12.85
CA ASP A 75 2.68 7.90 -13.35
C ASP A 75 3.76 8.56 -14.20
N ALA A 76 4.93 7.95 -14.32
CA ALA A 76 5.99 8.49 -15.18
C ALA A 76 5.58 8.50 -16.66
N ALA A 77 6.28 9.30 -17.46
CA ALA A 77 6.13 9.28 -18.92
C ALA A 77 6.26 7.83 -19.46
N PRO A 78 5.45 7.45 -20.46
CA PRO A 78 4.65 8.32 -21.34
C PRO A 78 3.25 8.68 -20.85
N ASP A 79 2.73 8.02 -19.80
CA ASP A 79 1.31 8.12 -19.43
C ASP A 79 0.99 9.40 -18.64
N GLY A 80 1.89 9.80 -17.73
CA GLY A 80 1.70 10.99 -16.89
C GLY A 80 0.56 10.85 -15.86
N ASN A 81 0.07 9.63 -15.61
CA ASN A 81 -1.07 9.35 -14.74
C ASN A 81 -1.09 7.89 -14.23
N PHE A 82 -2.00 7.57 -13.31
CA PHE A 82 -2.12 6.23 -12.70
C PHE A 82 -3.14 5.30 -13.36
N ALA A 83 -3.62 5.58 -14.58
CA ALA A 83 -4.69 4.79 -15.21
C ALA A 83 -4.31 3.31 -15.36
N GLY A 84 -3.09 3.02 -15.84
CA GLY A 84 -2.59 1.65 -15.94
C GLY A 84 -2.46 0.95 -14.58
N PHE A 85 -1.97 1.66 -13.57
CA PHE A 85 -1.88 1.14 -12.21
C PHE A 85 -3.25 0.79 -11.64
N ASN A 86 -4.20 1.71 -11.73
CA ASN A 86 -5.56 1.54 -11.22
C ASN A 86 -6.31 0.43 -11.97
N PHE A 87 -6.11 0.31 -13.28
CA PHE A 87 -6.65 -0.79 -14.08
C PHE A 87 -6.17 -2.14 -13.54
N TRP A 88 -4.85 -2.31 -13.37
CA TRP A 88 -4.28 -3.57 -12.92
C TRP A 88 -4.61 -3.89 -11.47
N LEU A 89 -4.63 -2.89 -10.59
CA LEU A 89 -5.07 -3.04 -9.21
C LEU A 89 -6.53 -3.49 -9.16
N GLY A 90 -7.41 -2.85 -9.94
CA GLY A 90 -8.82 -3.24 -10.06
C GLY A 90 -8.99 -4.67 -10.54
N LYS A 91 -8.27 -5.07 -11.60
CA LYS A 91 -8.30 -6.45 -12.12
C LYS A 91 -7.78 -7.45 -11.08
N LEU A 92 -6.67 -7.16 -10.40
CA LEU A 92 -6.13 -8.04 -9.36
C LEU A 92 -7.11 -8.23 -8.20
N ASN A 93 -7.78 -7.16 -7.78
CA ASN A 93 -8.81 -7.23 -6.73
C ASN A 93 -10.05 -8.03 -7.17
N GLN A 94 -10.49 -7.92 -8.43
CA GLN A 94 -11.59 -8.73 -8.98
C GLN A 94 -11.31 -10.24 -8.91
N PHE A 95 -10.04 -10.63 -9.01
CA PHE A 95 -9.60 -12.01 -8.90
C PHE A 95 -9.05 -12.36 -7.50
N ASN A 96 -9.42 -11.61 -6.47
CA ASN A 96 -9.02 -11.85 -5.07
C ASN A 96 -7.50 -11.98 -4.87
N GLY A 97 -6.71 -11.16 -5.57
CA GLY A 97 -5.24 -11.21 -5.49
C GLY A 97 -4.61 -12.33 -6.33
N ASN A 98 -5.40 -13.13 -7.05
CA ASN A 98 -4.87 -14.16 -7.93
C ASN A 98 -4.34 -13.54 -9.24
N TYR A 99 -3.03 -13.27 -9.27
CA TYR A 99 -2.35 -12.66 -10.42
C TYR A 99 -2.34 -13.53 -11.68
N ILE A 100 -2.52 -14.86 -11.55
CA ILE A 100 -2.62 -15.80 -12.68
C ILE A 100 -3.97 -15.59 -13.37
N ASN A 101 -5.06 -15.60 -12.62
CA ASN A 101 -6.41 -15.36 -13.15
C ASN A 101 -6.58 -13.91 -13.65
N ALA A 102 -5.90 -12.95 -13.02
CA ALA A 102 -5.83 -11.58 -13.52
C ALA A 102 -4.97 -11.44 -14.79
N GLU A 103 -4.28 -12.50 -15.23
CA GLU A 103 -3.32 -12.53 -16.35
C GLU A 103 -2.26 -11.42 -16.27
N MET A 104 -1.95 -10.97 -15.06
CA MET A 104 -1.25 -9.70 -14.86
C MET A 104 0.21 -9.78 -15.30
N VAL A 105 0.97 -10.71 -14.74
CA VAL A 105 2.40 -10.86 -15.05
C VAL A 105 2.62 -11.12 -16.55
N LYS A 106 1.76 -11.97 -17.15
CA LYS A 106 1.76 -12.26 -18.58
C LYS A 106 1.58 -11.00 -19.42
N ALA A 107 0.67 -10.11 -19.03
CA ALA A 107 0.41 -8.88 -19.76
C ALA A 107 1.57 -7.88 -19.67
N PHE A 108 2.26 -7.78 -18.52
CA PHE A 108 3.45 -6.93 -18.38
C PHE A 108 4.58 -7.42 -19.29
N ILE A 109 4.89 -8.72 -19.28
CA ILE A 109 5.94 -9.32 -20.13
C ILE A 109 5.61 -9.18 -21.63
N ASN A 110 4.35 -9.37 -22.01
CA ASN A 110 3.94 -9.27 -23.42
C ASN A 110 3.74 -7.82 -23.90
N SER A 111 3.83 -6.83 -23.01
CA SER A 111 3.57 -5.44 -23.36
C SER A 111 4.59 -4.92 -24.37
N ASN A 112 4.13 -4.07 -25.30
CA ASN A 112 5.00 -3.38 -26.24
C ASN A 112 6.01 -2.47 -25.54
N GLU A 113 5.66 -1.97 -24.35
CA GLU A 113 6.57 -1.16 -23.54
C GLU A 113 7.71 -2.00 -22.96
N TYR A 114 7.41 -3.15 -22.35
CA TYR A 114 8.43 -4.05 -21.82
C TYR A 114 9.44 -4.48 -22.88
N ARG A 115 8.95 -4.92 -24.06
CA ARG A 115 9.81 -5.32 -25.19
C ARG A 115 10.74 -4.18 -25.64
N ARG A 116 10.17 -2.99 -25.88
CA ARG A 116 10.94 -1.79 -26.25
C ARG A 116 12.00 -1.40 -25.22
N ARG A 117 11.72 -1.57 -23.92
CA ARG A 117 12.67 -1.23 -22.84
C ARG A 117 13.71 -2.31 -22.58
N SER A 118 13.41 -3.56 -22.91
CA SER A 118 14.26 -4.72 -22.60
C SER A 118 15.19 -5.11 -23.76
N GLY A 119 15.08 -4.46 -24.92
CA GLY A 119 15.97 -4.69 -26.07
C GLY A 119 15.73 -6.01 -26.82
N GLN A 120 14.54 -6.61 -26.66
CA GLN A 120 14.08 -7.78 -27.42
C GLN A 120 13.02 -7.39 -28.46
#